data_AF-A0A813I5W4-F1
#
_entry.id   AF-A0A813I5W4-F1
#
_cell.length_a   1.000
_cell.length_b   1.000
_cell.length_c   1.000
_cell.angle_alpha   90.00
_cell.angle_beta   90.00
_cell.angle_gamma   90.00
#
_symmetry.space_group_name_H-M   'P 1'
#
loop_
_entity.id
_entity.type
_entity.pdbx_description
1 polymer ?
#
loop_
_entity_poly.entity_id
_entity_poly.type
_entity_poly.pdbx_seq_one_letter_code
_entity_poly.pdbx_strand_id
1 'polypeptide(L)'
;VRDRALAAAVAAVCASFGSALSALDERLARQLQVAELACRLERPEALNRLEAKGLLPFLQEVGFLEEAALSAAPLTKCSSQQHLQVSGALQELGVRHRSEERLLPYVADVRLTPYVTGSKRLIEIDGPLHF
;
A
#
# COMPACT_ATOMS: atom_id res chain seq x y z
N VAL A 1 7.90 1.81 24.70
CA VAL A 1 6.75 2.74 24.94
C VAL A 1 5.82 2.81 23.74
N ARG A 2 6.37 3.03 22.53
CA ARG A 2 5.63 3.10 21.25
C ARG A 2 4.76 1.88 20.94
N ASP A 3 5.27 0.65 21.12
CA ASP A 3 4.48 -0.57 20.80
C ASP A 3 3.34 -0.84 21.80
N ARG A 4 3.52 -0.40 23.04
CA ARG A 4 2.44 -0.44 24.04
C ARG A 4 1.33 0.54 23.69
N ALA A 5 1.70 1.74 23.21
CA ALA A 5 0.73 2.73 22.76
C ALA A 5 -0.05 2.23 21.53
N LEU A 6 0.62 1.57 20.58
CA LEU A 6 -0.03 0.96 19.41
C LEU A 6 -1.04 -0.11 19.82
N ALA A 7 -0.64 -1.07 20.65
CA ALA A 7 -1.55 -2.11 21.13
C ALA A 7 -2.71 -1.55 21.99
N ALA A 8 -2.51 -0.43 22.69
CA ALA A 8 -3.57 0.25 23.43
C ALA A 8 -4.55 0.98 22.49
N ALA A 9 -4.04 1.62 21.42
CA ALA A 9 -4.87 2.28 20.42
C ALA A 9 -5.75 1.27 19.67
N VAL A 10 -5.19 0.14 19.23
CA VAL A 10 -5.96 -0.93 18.58
C VAL A 10 -7.03 -1.50 19.53
N ALA A 11 -6.69 -1.71 20.81
CA ALA A 11 -7.65 -2.17 21.80
C ALA A 11 -8.80 -1.17 22.01
N ALA A 12 -8.51 0.14 22.04
CA ALA A 12 -9.53 1.18 22.18
C ALA A 12 -10.48 1.22 20.97
N VAL A 13 -9.94 1.04 19.76
CA VAL A 13 -10.76 0.96 18.53
C VAL A 13 -11.63 -0.29 18.55
N CYS A 14 -11.07 -1.46 18.86
CA CYS A 14 -11.83 -2.70 19.01
C CYS A 14 -12.95 -2.58 20.05
N ALA A 15 -12.68 -1.92 21.19
CA ALA A 15 -13.68 -1.68 22.23
C ALA A 15 -14.79 -0.69 21.80
N SER A 16 -14.46 0.28 20.95
CA SER A 16 -15.40 1.34 20.53
C SER A 16 -16.35 0.88 19.41
N PHE A 17 -15.87 0.04 18.51
CA PHE A 17 -16.64 -0.42 17.34
C PHE A 17 -17.17 -1.86 17.48
N GLY A 18 -16.76 -2.57 18.55
CA GLY A 18 -17.13 -3.96 18.78
C GLY A 18 -16.62 -4.89 17.68
N SER A 19 -17.23 -6.08 17.57
CA SER A 19 -17.00 -7.02 16.47
C SER A 19 -17.74 -6.64 15.17
N ALA A 20 -18.50 -5.54 15.17
CA ALA A 20 -19.25 -5.08 14.02
C ALA A 20 -18.36 -4.20 13.12
N LEU A 21 -17.56 -4.86 12.30
CA LEU A 21 -16.64 -4.25 11.34
C LEU A 21 -17.30 -3.22 10.40
N SER A 22 -18.60 -3.37 10.14
CA SER A 22 -19.40 -2.45 9.32
C SER A 22 -19.59 -1.05 9.92
N ALA A 23 -19.24 -0.87 11.20
CA ALA A 23 -19.27 0.44 11.87
C ALA A 23 -17.95 1.22 11.72
N LEU A 24 -16.89 0.61 11.17
CA LEU A 24 -15.62 1.28 10.93
C LEU A 24 -15.71 2.17 9.69
N ASP A 25 -15.31 3.43 9.85
CA ASP A 25 -15.07 4.32 8.71
C ASP A 25 -13.90 3.82 7.87
N GLU A 26 -13.95 4.03 6.54
CA GLU A 26 -12.98 3.53 5.56
C GLU A 26 -11.56 3.99 5.90
N ARG A 27 -11.42 5.26 6.33
CA ARG A 27 -10.13 5.81 6.74
C ARG A 27 -9.55 5.08 7.95
N LEU A 28 -10.37 4.75 8.93
CA LEU A 28 -9.93 4.07 10.15
C LEU A 28 -9.59 2.60 9.85
N ALA A 29 -10.34 1.94 8.98
CA ALA A 29 -10.03 0.59 8.50
C ALA A 29 -8.64 0.53 7.85
N ARG A 30 -8.33 1.46 6.94
CA ARG A 30 -6.99 1.55 6.33
C ARG A 30 -5.87 1.81 7.33
N GLN A 31 -6.11 2.68 8.31
CA GLN A 31 -5.13 2.95 9.36
C GLN A 31 -4.83 1.70 10.21
N LEU A 32 -5.84 0.87 10.48
CA LEU A 32 -5.67 -0.41 11.16
C LEU A 32 -4.93 -1.44 10.31
N GLN A 33 -5.19 -1.50 9.00
CA GLN A 33 -4.46 -2.37 8.07
C GLN A 33 -2.98 -1.98 7.98
N VAL A 34 -2.68 -0.68 7.85
CA VAL A 34 -1.28 -0.19 7.85
C VAL A 34 -0.60 -0.50 9.19
N ALA A 35 -1.32 -0.35 10.31
CA ALA A 35 -0.78 -0.70 11.63
C ALA A 35 -0.48 -2.19 11.76
N GLU A 36 -1.34 -3.05 11.20
CA GLU A 36 -1.17 -4.51 11.18
C GLU A 36 0.05 -4.91 10.33
N LEU A 37 0.15 -4.38 9.11
CA LEU A 37 1.27 -4.63 8.22
C LEU A 37 2.60 -4.16 8.82
N ALA A 38 2.63 -2.96 9.40
CA ALA A 38 3.82 -2.43 10.08
C ALA A 38 4.23 -3.30 11.29
N CYS A 39 3.27 -3.90 12.00
CA CYS A 39 3.58 -4.84 13.08
C CYS A 39 4.23 -6.12 12.55
N ARG A 40 3.72 -6.66 11.44
CA ARG A 40 4.27 -7.88 10.83
C ARG A 40 5.68 -7.69 10.26
N LEU A 41 5.92 -6.57 9.58
CA LEU A 41 7.18 -6.33 8.87
C LEU A 41 8.30 -5.83 9.80
N GLU A 42 7.97 -4.90 10.70
CA GLU A 42 8.99 -4.14 11.41
C GLU A 42 8.95 -4.28 12.94
N ARG A 43 7.83 -4.78 13.51
CA ARG A 43 7.60 -4.72 14.97
C ARG A 43 7.06 -6.02 15.55
N PRO A 44 7.87 -7.10 15.56
CA PRO A 44 7.45 -8.41 16.08
C PRO A 44 6.99 -8.38 17.55
N GLU A 45 7.57 -7.50 18.39
CA GLU A 45 7.10 -7.34 19.78
C GLU A 45 5.70 -6.72 19.90
N ALA A 46 5.33 -5.83 18.98
CA ALA A 46 3.99 -5.26 18.93
C ALA A 46 2.98 -6.32 18.48
N LEU A 47 3.36 -7.13 17.49
CA LEU A 47 2.58 -8.25 16.99
C LEU A 47 2.27 -9.28 18.10
N ASN A 48 3.29 -9.73 18.82
CA ASN A 48 3.13 -10.66 19.95
C ASN A 48 2.19 -10.12 21.04
N ARG A 49 2.19 -8.80 21.26
CA ARG A 49 1.28 -8.16 22.22
C ARG A 49 -0.16 -8.07 21.72
N LEU A 50 -0.35 -7.83 20.42
CA LEU A 50 -1.67 -7.83 19.80
C LEU A 50 -2.26 -9.25 19.83
N GLU A 51 -1.44 -10.25 19.54
CA GLU A 51 -1.81 -11.67 19.61
C GLU A 51 -2.17 -12.09 21.05
N ALA A 52 -1.31 -11.78 22.03
CA ALA A 52 -1.57 -12.07 23.44
C ALA A 52 -2.85 -11.40 23.99
N LYS A 53 -3.32 -10.33 23.33
CA LYS A 53 -4.57 -9.63 23.67
C LYS A 53 -5.77 -10.06 22.83
N GLY A 54 -5.62 -11.01 21.91
CA GLY A 54 -6.68 -11.46 21.01
C GLY A 54 -7.14 -10.38 20.02
N LEU A 55 -6.31 -9.38 19.74
CA LEU A 55 -6.63 -8.27 18.83
C LEU A 55 -6.25 -8.56 17.37
N LEU A 56 -5.39 -9.57 17.16
CA LEU A 56 -4.93 -9.95 15.83
C LEU A 56 -6.05 -10.48 14.92
N PRO A 57 -7.01 -11.31 15.39
CA PRO A 57 -8.16 -11.73 14.58
C PRO A 57 -9.01 -10.55 14.09
N PHE A 58 -9.28 -9.58 14.97
CA PHE A 58 -10.01 -8.35 14.60
C PHE A 58 -9.28 -7.57 13.50
N LEU A 59 -7.95 -7.38 13.62
CA LEU A 59 -7.17 -6.68 12.59
C LEU A 59 -7.15 -7.44 11.25
N GLN A 60 -7.09 -8.77 11.30
CA GLN A 60 -7.17 -9.61 10.10
C GLN A 60 -8.53 -9.49 9.42
N GLU A 61 -9.61 -9.52 10.19
CA GLU A 61 -10.98 -9.30 9.69
C GLU A 61 -11.16 -7.93 9.01
N VAL A 62 -10.54 -6.87 9.54
CA VAL A 62 -10.49 -5.55 8.89
C VAL A 62 -9.74 -5.60 7.55
N GLY A 63 -8.70 -6.44 7.44
CA GLY A 63 -8.00 -6.70 6.17
C GLY A 63 -8.90 -7.28 5.08
N PHE A 64 -9.88 -8.10 5.46
CA PHE A 64 -10.83 -8.73 4.53
C PHE A 64 -12.00 -7.82 4.12
N LEU A 65 -12.25 -6.70 4.81
CA LEU A 65 -13.31 -5.75 4.43
C LEU A 65 -13.06 -5.13 3.07
N GLU A 66 -11.79 -4.92 2.70
CA GLU A 66 -11.46 -4.42 1.38
C GLU A 66 -11.51 -5.53 0.32
N GLU A 67 -11.33 -6.83 0.60
CA GLU A 67 -11.45 -7.85 -0.47
C GLU A 67 -12.86 -7.90 -1.11
N ALA A 68 -13.92 -7.61 -0.33
CA ALA A 68 -15.28 -7.48 -0.86
C ALA A 68 -15.52 -6.14 -1.60
N ALA A 69 -14.80 -5.07 -1.23
CA ALA A 69 -14.88 -3.76 -1.85
C ALA A 69 -13.87 -3.55 -3.01
N LEU A 70 -12.81 -4.36 -3.10
CA LEU A 70 -11.74 -4.34 -4.12
C LEU A 70 -12.20 -4.91 -5.46
N SER A 71 -13.38 -5.51 -5.53
CA SER A 71 -14.09 -5.74 -6.80
C SER A 71 -14.62 -4.43 -7.41
N ALA A 72 -14.80 -3.37 -6.58
CA ALA A 72 -15.42 -2.12 -6.98
C ALA A 72 -14.54 -0.88 -6.82
N ALA A 73 -13.51 -0.91 -5.98
CA ALA A 73 -12.49 0.11 -5.91
C ALA A 73 -11.34 -0.31 -6.85
N PRO A 74 -11.25 0.20 -8.09
CA PRO A 74 -9.96 0.21 -8.74
C PRO A 74 -9.03 0.88 -7.72
N LEU A 75 -8.01 0.15 -7.23
CA LEU A 75 -6.80 0.79 -6.71
C LEU A 75 -6.60 1.98 -7.62
N THR A 76 -6.83 3.18 -7.09
CA THR A 76 -6.79 4.38 -7.89
C THR A 76 -5.43 4.33 -8.53
N LYS A 77 -5.41 4.03 -9.82
CA LYS A 77 -4.29 4.16 -10.74
C LYS A 77 -4.00 5.65 -10.82
N CYS A 78 -3.66 6.24 -9.69
CA CYS A 78 -2.91 7.45 -9.64
C CYS A 78 -1.51 6.96 -10.01
N SER A 79 -1.26 6.89 -11.31
CA SER A 79 -0.03 7.44 -11.85
C SER A 79 0.23 8.74 -11.09
N SER A 80 0.99 8.58 -10.02
CA SER A 80 1.19 9.61 -9.02
C SER A 80 1.79 10.82 -9.73
N GLN A 81 1.66 12.01 -9.17
CA GLN A 81 2.35 13.21 -9.65
C GLN A 81 3.84 12.94 -10.00
N GLN A 82 4.47 11.94 -9.36
CA GLN A 82 5.82 11.46 -9.64
C GLN A 82 5.97 10.84 -11.04
N HIS A 83 4.98 10.10 -11.54
CA HIS A 83 4.97 9.57 -12.91
C HIS A 83 5.03 10.71 -13.93
N LEU A 84 4.27 11.78 -13.69
CA LEU A 84 4.29 12.97 -14.54
C LEU A 84 5.63 13.71 -14.44
N GLN A 85 6.22 13.81 -13.24
CA GLN A 85 7.54 14.43 -13.04
C GLN A 85 8.65 13.65 -13.74
N VAL A 86 8.66 12.31 -13.62
CA VAL A 86 9.63 11.44 -14.30
C VAL A 86 9.46 11.55 -15.81
N SER A 87 8.23 11.54 -16.31
CA SER A 87 7.96 11.72 -17.74
C SER A 87 8.45 13.07 -18.27
N GLY A 88 8.18 14.16 -17.52
CA GLY A 88 8.66 15.50 -17.85
C GLY A 88 10.19 15.58 -17.90
N ALA A 89 10.87 15.04 -16.89
CA ALA A 89 12.33 15.01 -16.85
C ALA A 89 12.93 14.20 -18.02
N LEU A 90 12.34 13.06 -18.36
CA LEU A 90 12.77 12.26 -19.51
C LEU A 90 12.56 13.00 -20.83
N GLN A 91 11.47 13.77 -20.95
CA GLN A 91 11.21 14.60 -22.12
C GLN A 91 12.22 15.75 -22.25
N GLU A 92 12.57 16.42 -21.15
CA GLU A 92 13.61 17.46 -21.12
C GLU A 92 14.99 16.92 -21.52
N LEU A 93 15.29 15.68 -21.14
CA LEU A 93 16.52 14.97 -21.54
C LEU A 93 16.48 14.42 -22.98
N GLY A 94 15.37 14.59 -23.70
CA GLY A 94 15.18 14.07 -25.05
C GLY A 94 15.08 12.54 -25.11
N VAL A 95 14.78 11.87 -23.99
CA VAL A 95 14.69 10.41 -23.92
C VAL A 95 13.29 9.95 -24.30
N ARG A 96 13.19 9.16 -25.37
CA ARG A 96 11.93 8.53 -25.78
C ARG A 96 11.53 7.45 -24.77
N HIS A 97 10.31 7.51 -24.27
CA HIS A 97 9.80 6.59 -23.27
C HIS A 97 8.29 6.34 -23.41
N ARG A 98 7.77 5.33 -22.71
CA ARG A 98 6.35 5.03 -22.57
C ARG A 98 6.03 4.79 -21.10
N SER A 99 4.96 5.39 -20.60
CA SER A 99 4.48 5.16 -19.24
C SER A 99 3.46 4.01 -19.20
N GLU A 100 3.38 3.31 -18.08
CA GLU A 100 2.47 2.19 -17.81
C GLU A 100 2.53 1.09 -18.89
N GLU A 101 3.74 0.66 -19.24
CA GLU A 101 3.95 -0.36 -20.26
C GLU A 101 3.52 -1.74 -19.73
N ARG A 102 2.59 -2.38 -20.44
CA ARG A 102 2.16 -3.74 -20.12
C ARG A 102 3.24 -4.76 -20.48
N LEU A 103 3.79 -5.41 -19.46
CA LEU A 103 4.76 -6.50 -19.53
C LEU A 103 4.19 -7.71 -18.79
N LEU A 104 3.15 -8.33 -19.36
CA LEU A 104 2.37 -9.38 -18.71
C LEU A 104 3.25 -10.42 -17.98
N PRO A 105 2.94 -10.76 -16.71
CA PRO A 105 1.74 -10.37 -15.95
C PRO A 105 1.82 -8.98 -15.27
N TYR A 106 2.92 -8.26 -15.46
CA TYR A 106 3.20 -6.99 -14.77
C TYR A 106 2.89 -5.76 -15.64
N VAL A 107 2.83 -4.61 -15.01
CA VAL A 107 2.87 -3.29 -15.66
C VAL A 107 4.08 -2.58 -15.09
N ALA A 108 4.98 -2.13 -15.96
CA ALA A 108 6.12 -1.31 -15.56
C ALA A 108 5.74 0.16 -15.67
N ASP A 109 6.21 0.98 -14.72
CA ASP A 109 5.80 2.39 -14.67
C ASP A 109 6.32 3.20 -15.85
N VAL A 110 7.58 3.01 -16.25
CA VAL A 110 8.13 3.61 -17.48
C VAL A 110 9.08 2.66 -18.20
N ARG A 111 8.90 2.52 -19.51
CA ARG A 111 9.81 1.84 -20.42
C ARG A 111 10.58 2.85 -21.28
N LEU A 112 11.90 2.79 -21.22
CA LEU A 112 12.75 3.55 -22.12
C LEU A 112 12.79 2.89 -23.50
N THR A 113 12.67 3.72 -24.54
CA THR A 113 12.82 3.29 -25.94
C THR A 113 14.25 3.64 -26.37
N PRO A 114 15.17 2.67 -26.46
CA PRO A 114 16.55 2.97 -26.79
C PRO A 114 16.65 3.46 -28.25
N TYR A 115 17.61 4.35 -28.50
CA TYR A 115 18.04 4.71 -29.86
C TYR A 115 18.75 3.55 -30.57
N VAL A 116 19.34 2.63 -29.79
CA VAL A 116 20.04 1.44 -30.29
C VAL A 116 19.17 0.21 -30.01
N THR A 117 18.81 -0.50 -31.07
CA THR A 117 18.05 -1.76 -31.00
C THR A 117 18.74 -2.76 -30.06
N GLY A 118 18.10 -3.08 -28.93
CA GLY A 118 18.54 -4.16 -28.03
C GLY A 118 18.49 -3.84 -26.53
N SER A 119 18.60 -2.58 -26.10
CA SER A 119 18.61 -2.24 -24.67
C SER A 119 17.23 -1.82 -24.17
N LYS A 120 16.43 -2.75 -23.66
CA LYS A 120 15.18 -2.43 -22.95
C LYS A 120 15.54 -2.07 -21.50
N ARG A 121 15.34 -0.82 -21.11
CA ARG A 121 15.45 -0.37 -19.71
C ARG A 121 14.07 -0.01 -19.19
N LEU A 122 13.80 -0.40 -17.95
CA LEU A 122 12.55 -0.13 -17.23
C LEU A 122 12.89 0.74 -16.02
N ILE A 123 11.94 1.59 -15.64
CA ILE A 123 11.97 2.41 -14.44
C ILE A 123 10.68 2.08 -13.69
N GLU A 124 10.82 1.70 -12.43
CA GLU A 124 9.71 1.62 -11.47
C GLU A 124 9.76 2.85 -10.57
N ILE A 125 8.60 3.39 -10.25
CA ILE A 125 8.40 4.62 -9.50
C ILE A 125 7.72 4.27 -8.18
N ASP A 126 8.55 4.06 -7.16
CA ASP A 126 8.07 3.80 -5.81
C ASP A 126 7.45 5.08 -5.21
N GLY A 127 6.16 5.03 -4.90
CA GLY A 127 5.48 6.07 -4.13
C GLY A 127 5.86 6.03 -2.64
N PRO A 128 5.53 7.07 -1.86
CA PRO A 128 5.70 7.05 -0.40
C PRO A 128 4.84 5.98 0.32
N LEU A 129 3.99 5.26 -0.42
CA LEU A 129 3.18 4.13 0.04
C LEU A 129 3.73 2.76 -0.40
N HIS A 130 4.89 2.72 -1.09
CA HIS A 130 5.57 1.48 -1.46
C HIS A 130 6.47 0.90 -0.34
N PHE A 131 6.59 1.61 0.79
CA PHE A 131 7.32 1.19 1.99
C PHE A 131 6.40 1.14 3.21
#